data_AF-A0A1C2C0P7-F1
#
_entry.id   AF-A0A1C2C0P7-F1
#
_cell.length_a   1.000
_cell.length_b   1.000
_cell.length_c   1.000
_cell.angle_alpha   90.00
_cell.angle_beta   90.00
_cell.angle_gamma   90.00
#
_symmetry.space_group_name_H-M   'P 1'
#
loop_
_entity.id
_entity.type
_entity.pdbx_description
1 polymer ?
#
loop_
_entity_poly.entity_id
_entity_poly.type
_entity_poly.pdbx_seq_one_letter_code
_entity_poly.pdbx_strand_id
1 'polypeptide(L)'
;MRKTWSFEVKGRSIKVVNSWLHGAKLYVDGDFKDHDRSFFAFGGKVLLSTNLGELGILEIEPRAFVTVEIDVYLARDGKRQLVFSSTKRLPLSQQRDIR
;
A
#
# COMPACT_ATOMS: atom_id res chain seq x y z
N MET A 1 -15.82 7.90 7.30
CA MET A 1 -15.09 6.70 7.78
C MET A 1 -13.61 6.85 7.44
N ARG A 2 -12.71 6.48 8.35
CA ARG A 2 -11.25 6.49 8.14
C ARG A 2 -10.72 5.08 8.39
N LYS A 3 -9.93 4.55 7.46
CA LYS A 3 -9.14 3.32 7.65
C LYS A 3 -7.66 3.66 7.62
N THR A 4 -6.91 2.94 8.43
CA THR A 4 -5.44 3.06 8.51
C THR A 4 -4.87 1.66 8.51
N TRP A 5 -3.84 1.46 7.69
CA TRP A 5 -3.01 0.28 7.72
C TRP A 5 -1.59 0.69 8.06
N SER A 6 -0.95 -0.12 8.90
CA SER A 6 0.44 0.07 9.30
C SER A 6 1.09 -1.30 9.29
N PHE A 7 2.19 -1.41 8.56
CA PHE A 7 2.94 -2.63 8.36
C PHE A 7 4.37 -2.27 7.98
N GLU A 8 5.31 -3.20 8.15
CA GLU A 8 6.69 -3.02 7.72
C GLU A 8 6.93 -3.72 6.38
N VAL A 9 7.75 -3.13 5.54
CA VAL A 9 8.27 -3.79 4.34
C VAL A 9 9.79 -3.67 4.38
N LYS A 10 10.49 -4.80 4.58
CA LYS A 10 11.97 -4.85 4.61
C LYS A 10 12.60 -3.79 5.53
N GLY A 11 12.12 -3.64 6.76
CA GLY A 11 12.66 -2.67 7.72
C GLY A 11 12.13 -1.24 7.58
N ARG A 12 11.27 -0.96 6.60
CA ARG A 12 10.65 0.36 6.39
C ARG A 12 9.23 0.37 6.93
N SER A 13 8.90 1.35 7.77
CA SER A 13 7.55 1.51 8.30
C SER A 13 6.64 2.12 7.24
N ILE A 14 5.62 1.38 6.81
CA ILE A 14 4.65 1.84 5.84
C ILE A 14 3.34 2.16 6.54
N LYS A 15 2.76 3.32 6.23
CA LYS A 15 1.44 3.69 6.70
C LYS A 15 0.59 4.21 5.56
N VAL A 16 -0.55 3.57 5.36
CA VAL A 16 -1.56 4.01 4.39
C VAL A 16 -2.79 4.47 5.17
N VAL A 17 -3.23 5.70 4.90
CA VAL A 17 -4.44 6.26 5.49
C VAL A 17 -5.41 6.54 4.37
N ASN A 18 -6.62 5.99 4.44
CA ASN A 18 -7.69 6.32 3.51
C ASN A 18 -8.89 6.88 4.29
N SER A 19 -9.40 8.01 3.82
CA SER A 19 -10.58 8.67 4.35
C SER A 19 -11.45 9.19 3.22
N TRP A 20 -12.76 9.04 3.34
CA TRP A 20 -13.71 9.52 2.33
C TRP A 20 -13.55 11.00 1.95
N LEU A 21 -13.26 11.87 2.92
CA LEU A 21 -13.20 13.33 2.71
C LEU A 21 -11.82 13.84 2.26
N HIS A 22 -10.76 13.07 2.47
CA HIS A 22 -9.39 13.51 2.17
C HIS A 22 -8.61 12.52 1.29
N GLY A 23 -9.30 11.51 0.77
CA GLY A 23 -8.73 10.45 -0.06
C GLY A 23 -7.71 9.58 0.67
N ALA A 24 -6.79 9.01 -0.10
CA ALA A 24 -5.74 8.12 0.36
C ALA A 24 -4.38 8.84 0.48
N LYS A 25 -3.59 8.47 1.49
CA LYS A 25 -2.26 9.03 1.75
C LYS A 25 -1.28 7.91 2.10
N LEU A 26 -0.08 8.01 1.55
CA LEU A 26 1.03 7.10 1.81
C LEU A 26 2.11 7.81 2.62
N TYR A 27 2.58 7.12 3.66
CA TYR A 27 3.71 7.53 4.47
C TYR A 27 4.73 6.39 4.55
N VAL A 28 6.01 6.75 4.53
CA VAL A 28 7.14 5.84 4.71
C VAL A 28 8.04 6.40 5.78
N ASP A 29 8.31 5.64 6.84
CA ASP A 29 9.09 6.04 8.01
C ASP A 29 8.61 7.37 8.66
N GLY A 30 7.30 7.62 8.55
CA GLY A 30 6.65 8.85 9.04
C GLY A 30 6.59 10.00 8.03
N ASP A 31 7.39 9.95 6.96
CA ASP A 31 7.36 10.96 5.90
C ASP A 31 6.17 10.78 4.98
N PHE A 32 5.49 11.88 4.63
CA PHE A 32 4.48 11.89 3.58
C PHE A 32 5.14 11.67 2.21
N LYS A 33 4.66 10.68 1.44
CA LYS A 33 5.25 10.32 0.14
C LYS A 33 4.29 10.51 -1.03
N ASP A 34 3.00 10.22 -0.84
CA ASP A 34 2.03 10.29 -1.93
C ASP A 34 0.59 10.49 -1.41
N HIS A 35 -0.28 11.03 -2.27
CA HIS A 35 -1.71 11.10 -2.01
C HIS A 35 -2.56 10.96 -3.28
N ASP A 36 -3.77 10.46 -3.08
CA ASP A 36 -4.84 10.52 -4.06
C ASP A 36 -6.07 11.13 -3.38
N ARG A 37 -6.72 12.07 -4.05
CA ARG A 37 -7.92 12.77 -3.54
C ARG A 37 -9.21 12.27 -4.19
N SER A 38 -9.13 11.19 -4.97
CA SER A 38 -10.29 10.66 -5.67
C SER A 38 -11.29 10.11 -4.67
N PHE A 39 -12.55 10.51 -4.81
CA PHE A 39 -13.64 9.99 -3.99
C PHE A 39 -13.94 8.51 -4.30
N PHE A 40 -13.51 8.03 -5.46
CA PHE A 40 -13.67 6.66 -5.92
C PHE A 40 -12.32 6.12 -6.39
N ALA A 41 -12.03 4.90 -5.97
CA ALA A 41 -10.79 4.21 -6.33
C ALA A 41 -11.15 2.95 -7.12
N PHE A 42 -10.64 2.84 -8.35
CA PHE A 42 -10.92 1.71 -9.25
C PHE A 42 -9.96 0.56 -8.96
N GLY A 43 -10.51 -0.65 -8.79
CA GLY A 43 -9.70 -1.86 -8.62
C GLY A 43 -8.79 -2.13 -9.82
N GLY A 44 -7.56 -2.57 -9.56
CA GLY A 44 -6.58 -2.94 -10.59
C GLY A 44 -5.78 -1.79 -11.19
N LYS A 45 -5.81 -0.60 -10.57
CA LYS A 45 -4.88 0.50 -10.88
C LYS A 45 -4.11 0.90 -9.62
N VAL A 46 -2.84 1.24 -9.81
CA VAL A 46 -2.00 1.82 -8.75
C VAL A 46 -2.59 3.19 -8.39
N LEU A 47 -2.98 3.35 -7.12
CA LEU A 47 -3.57 4.57 -6.59
C LEU A 47 -2.52 5.44 -5.90
N LEU A 48 -1.59 4.80 -5.18
CA LEU A 48 -0.46 5.47 -4.55
C LEU A 48 0.81 4.72 -4.89
N SER A 49 1.92 5.43 -5.06
CA SER A 49 3.23 4.82 -5.29
C SER A 49 4.36 5.63 -4.67
N THR A 50 5.45 4.95 -4.32
CA THR A 50 6.68 5.64 -3.93
C THR A 50 7.91 4.78 -4.19
N ASN A 51 9.02 5.43 -4.52
CA ASN A 51 10.30 4.75 -4.70
C ASN A 51 10.99 4.60 -3.33
N LEU A 52 11.30 3.36 -2.96
CA LEU A 52 12.01 3.00 -1.72
C LEU A 52 13.54 2.84 -1.95
N GLY A 53 14.07 3.42 -3.01
CA GLY A 53 15.47 3.30 -3.42
C GLY A 53 15.77 1.88 -3.92
N GLU A 54 16.81 1.26 -3.38
CA GLU A 54 17.27 -0.08 -3.77
C GLU A 54 16.24 -1.20 -3.50
N LEU A 55 15.23 -0.94 -2.65
CA LEU A 55 14.17 -1.89 -2.36
C LEU A 55 13.16 -2.02 -3.53
N GLY A 56 13.05 -1.00 -4.38
CA GLY A 56 12.12 -0.93 -5.50
C GLY A 56 11.00 0.10 -5.30
N ILE A 57 9.94 0.00 -6.10
CA ILE A 57 8.78 0.88 -6.03
C ILE A 57 7.68 0.20 -5.24
N LEU A 58 7.19 0.85 -4.20
CA LEU A 58 6.01 0.42 -3.47
C LEU A 58 4.77 0.97 -4.17
N GLU A 59 3.81 0.10 -4.44
CA GLU A 59 2.57 0.43 -5.16
C GLU A 59 1.38 -0.04 -4.35
N ILE A 60 0.39 0.82 -4.18
CA ILE A 60 -0.82 0.54 -3.41
C ILE A 60 -2.00 0.55 -4.36
N GLU A 61 -2.70 -0.57 -4.41
CA GLU A 61 -3.90 -0.75 -5.22
C GLU A 61 -5.13 -0.90 -4.30
N PRO A 62 -6.18 -0.11 -4.54
CA PRO A 62 -7.47 -0.31 -3.91
C PRO A 62 -8.10 -1.57 -4.51
N ARG A 63 -8.68 -2.44 -3.69
CA ARG A 63 -9.36 -3.64 -4.21
C ARG A 63 -10.87 -3.47 -4.37
N ALA A 64 -11.47 -2.55 -3.61
CA ALA A 64 -12.91 -2.31 -3.63
C ALA A 64 -13.24 -0.81 -3.51
N PHE A 65 -14.27 -0.37 -4.24
CA PHE A 65 -14.72 1.01 -4.31
C PHE A 65 -15.25 1.56 -2.97
N VAL A 66 -15.91 0.70 -2.17
CA VAL A 66 -16.68 1.13 -0.99
C VAL A 66 -16.01 0.71 0.31
N THR A 67 -15.43 -0.51 0.33
CA THR A 67 -14.91 -1.12 1.55
C THR A 67 -13.53 -0.61 1.95
N VAL A 68 -12.88 0.20 1.10
CA VAL A 68 -11.56 0.78 1.37
C VAL A 68 -10.61 -0.36 1.77
N GLU A 69 -10.34 -1.26 0.84
CA GLU A 69 -9.42 -2.40 1.00
C GLU A 69 -8.23 -2.17 0.08
N ILE A 70 -7.05 -2.62 0.49
CA ILE A 70 -5.82 -2.41 -0.26
C ILE A 70 -5.02 -3.70 -0.43
N ASP A 71 -4.38 -3.81 -1.58
CA ASP A 71 -3.26 -4.69 -1.83
C ASP A 71 -2.03 -3.83 -2.10
N VAL A 72 -0.88 -4.25 -1.59
CA VAL A 72 0.37 -3.50 -1.67
C VAL A 72 1.42 -4.37 -2.31
N TYR A 73 2.04 -3.84 -3.34
CA TYR A 73 3.02 -4.53 -4.15
C TYR A 73 4.37 -3.83 -4.03
N LEU A 74 5.44 -4.62 -4.00
CA LEU A 74 6.80 -4.14 -4.18
C LEU A 74 7.23 -4.54 -5.60
N ALA A 75 7.36 -3.55 -6.47
CA ALA A 75 7.82 -3.69 -7.85
C ALA A 75 9.34 -3.50 -7.91
N ARG A 76 10.07 -4.53 -8.35
CA ARG A 76 11.52 -4.49 -8.54
C ARG A 76 11.92 -5.36 -9.72
N ASP A 77 12.81 -4.86 -10.58
CA ASP A 77 13.39 -5.61 -11.71
C ASP A 77 12.32 -6.27 -12.61
N GLY A 78 11.21 -5.56 -12.86
CA GLY A 78 10.09 -6.04 -13.66
C GLY A 78 9.17 -7.06 -12.96
N LYS A 79 9.43 -7.41 -11.70
CA LYS A 79 8.59 -8.31 -10.89
C LYS A 79 7.79 -7.51 -9.86
N ARG A 80 6.49 -7.80 -9.74
CA ARG A 80 5.64 -7.29 -8.65
C ARG A 80 5.41 -8.40 -7.63
N GLN A 81 5.82 -8.15 -6.39
CA GLN A 81 5.56 -9.05 -5.26
C GLN A 81 4.48 -8.44 -4.36
N LEU A 82 3.45 -9.20 -4.03
CA LEU A 82 2.47 -8.79 -3.01
C LEU A 82 3.14 -8.84 -1.63
N VAL A 83 3.19 -7.69 -0.95
CA VAL A 83 3.82 -7.52 0.37
C VAL A 83 2.82 -7.14 1.46
N PHE A 84 1.60 -6.73 1.12
CA PHE A 84 0.53 -6.59 2.11
C PHE A 84 -0.84 -6.72 1.43
N SER A 85 -1.81 -7.27 2.16
CA SER A 85 -3.21 -7.27 1.75
C SER A 85 -4.11 -7.07 2.95
N SER A 86 -5.09 -6.19 2.83
CA SER A 86 -6.04 -5.94 3.92
C SER A 86 -7.13 -7.02 4.05
N THR A 87 -7.25 -7.93 3.09
CA THR A 87 -8.28 -9.00 3.11
C THR A 87 -7.75 -10.40 2.97
N LYS A 88 -6.53 -10.58 2.46
CA LYS A 88 -5.91 -11.89 2.34
C LYS A 88 -4.78 -12.00 3.34
N ARG A 89 -4.75 -13.12 4.07
CA ARG A 89 -3.56 -13.49 4.83
C ARG A 89 -2.50 -13.93 3.84
N LEU A 90 -1.32 -13.31 3.90
CA LEU A 90 -0.21 -13.71 3.05
C LEU A 90 0.32 -15.10 3.44
N PRO A 91 0.78 -15.91 2.47
CA PRO A 91 1.49 -17.15 2.76
C PRO A 91 2.72 -16.90 3.65
N LEU A 92 3.04 -17.83 4.55
CA LEU A 92 4.16 -17.73 5.50
C LEU A 92 5.52 -17.46 4.81
N SER A 93 5.70 -17.89 3.56
CA SER A 93 6.90 -17.60 2.77
C SER A 93 7.07 -16.13 2.42
N GLN A 94 5.97 -15.39 2.21
CA GLN A 94 5.98 -13.95 1.93
C GLN A 94 5.98 -13.12 3.22
N GLN A 95 5.54 -13.70 4.33
CA GLN A 95 5.52 -13.04 5.64
C GLN A 95 6.92 -12.83 6.24
N ARG A 96 7.97 -13.50 5.71
CA ARG A 96 9.36 -13.33 6.21
C ARG A 96 9.96 -11.96 5.85
N ASP A 97 9.41 -11.29 4.84
CA ASP A 97 9.82 -9.94 4.41
C ASP A 97 9.03 -8.81 5.10
N ILE A 98 8.07 -9.17 5.97
CA ILE A 98 7.09 -8.28 6.62
C ILE A 98 7.11 -8.61 8.11
N ARG A 99 7.77 -7.78 8.93
CA ARG A 99 7.73 -7.93 10.39
C ARG A 99 6.92 -6.83 11.06
#